data_AF-A0A3N6NKC3-F1
#
_entry.id   AF-A0A3N6NKC3-F1
#
_cell.length_a   1.000
_cell.length_b   1.000
_cell.length_c   1.000
_cell.angle_alpha   90.00
_cell.angle_beta   90.00
_cell.angle_gamma   90.00
#
_symmetry.space_group_name_H-M   'P 1'
#
loop_
_entity.id
_entity.type
_entity.pdbx_description
1 polymer ?
#
loop_
_entity_poly.entity_id
_entity_poly.type
_entity_poly.pdbx_seq_one_letter_code
_entity_poly.pdbx_strand_id
1 'polypeptide(L)' 'MDRRTACLHQADAFREKALADPEHHDQWIDEAIKWLERAMEASCRAVITVAEDGNDVPEPAPTTAIEAMASHRRVITSQ' A
#
# COMPACT_ATOMS: atom_id res chain seq x y z
N MET A 1 16.65 5.65 11.90
CA MET A 1 16.07 4.29 11.96
C MET A 1 15.04 4.18 10.87
N ASP A 2 15.09 3.10 10.08
CA ASP A 2 14.21 2.93 8.93
C ASP A 2 12.79 2.52 9.38
N ARG A 3 11.79 3.25 8.90
CA ARG A 3 10.38 3.03 9.26
C ARG A 3 9.88 1.66 8.79
N ARG A 4 10.41 1.14 7.68
CA ARG A 4 10.11 -0.20 7.18
C ARG A 4 10.63 -1.27 8.13
N THR A 5 11.87 -1.11 8.60
CA THR A 5 12.48 -2.04 9.55
C THR A 5 11.68 -2.10 10.85
N ALA A 6 11.21 -0.96 11.36
CA ALA A 6 10.35 -0.93 12.55
C ALA A 6 9.03 -1.71 12.35
N CYS A 7 8.35 -1.52 11.22
CA CYS A 7 7.11 -2.25 10.92
C CYS A 7 7.34 -3.76 10.75
N LEU A 8 8.47 -4.17 10.15
CA LEU A 8 8.83 -5.59 10.01
C LEU A 8 9.09 -6.26 11.36
N HIS A 9 9.84 -5.60 12.25
CA HIS A 9 10.04 -6.09 13.61
C HIS A 9 8.72 -6.26 14.37
N GLN A 10 7.78 -5.34 14.16
CA GLN A 10 6.48 -5.40 14.81
C GLN A 10 5.64 -6.57 14.29
N ALA A 11 5.63 -6.81 12.98
CA ALA A 11 4.96 -7.96 12.38
C ALA A 11 5.52 -9.30 12.89
N ASP A 12 6.84 -9.40 13.05
CA ASP A 12 7.50 -10.60 13.57
C ASP A 12 7.12 -10.88 15.03
N ALA A 13 7.06 -9.83 15.87
CA ALA A 13 6.61 -9.96 17.25
C ALA A 13 5.15 -10.44 17.38
N PHE A 14 4.27 -10.07 16.43
CA PHE A 14 2.91 -10.61 16.39
C PHE A 14 2.87 -12.07 15.92
N ARG A 15 3.79 -12.47 15.05
CA ARG A 15 3.93 -13.86 14.62
C ARG A 15 4.38 -14.77 15.77
N GLU A 16 5.31 -14.30 16.60
CA GLU A 16 5.70 -15.02 17.83
C GLU A 16 4.52 -15.16 18.80
N LYS A 17 3.70 -14.12 18.96
CA LYS A 17 2.46 -14.18 19.76
C LYS A 17 1.45 -15.15 19.18
N ALA A 18 1.29 -15.19 17.87
CA ALA A 18 0.39 -16.15 17.22
C ALA A 18 0.80 -17.60 17.52
N LEU A 19 2.11 -17.90 17.53
CA LEU A 19 2.63 -19.22 17.88
C LEU A 19 2.42 -19.56 19.36
N ALA A 20 2.50 -18.57 20.24
CA ALA A 20 2.30 -18.74 21.69
C ALA A 20 0.82 -18.85 22.08
N ASP A 21 -0.06 -18.14 21.37
CA ASP A 21 -1.50 -18.03 21.65
C ASP A 21 -2.33 -18.52 20.45
N PRO A 22 -2.47 -19.84 20.25
CA PRO A 22 -3.21 -20.42 19.13
C PRO A 22 -4.71 -20.06 19.15
N GLU A 23 -5.28 -19.74 20.32
CA GLU A 23 -6.68 -19.32 20.45
C GLU A 23 -6.97 -17.97 19.76
N HIS A 24 -5.97 -17.10 19.67
CA HIS A 24 -6.09 -15.80 19.02
C HIS A 24 -5.21 -15.72 17.75
N HIS A 25 -4.82 -16.88 17.22
CA HIS A 25 -3.89 -16.97 16.10
C HIS A 25 -4.33 -16.13 14.92
N ASP A 26 -5.58 -16.27 14.44
CA ASP A 26 -6.12 -15.48 13.34
C ASP A 26 -6.05 -13.97 13.61
N GLN A 27 -6.37 -13.53 14.83
CA GLN A 27 -6.30 -12.11 15.19
C GLN A 27 -4.87 -11.57 15.18
N TRP A 28 -3.90 -12.37 15.64
CA TRP A 28 -2.48 -11.99 15.57
C TRP A 28 -1.94 -12.00 14.15
N ILE A 29 -2.42 -12.90 13.29
CA ILE A 29 -2.10 -12.93 11.86
C ILE A 29 -2.67 -11.69 11.16
N ASP A 30 -3.92 -11.31 11.43
CA ASP A 30 -4.53 -10.08 10.90
C ASP A 30 -3.72 -8.82 11.28
N GLU A 31 -3.31 -8.72 12.53
CA GLU A 31 -2.47 -7.60 12.98
C GLU A 31 -1.09 -7.61 12.31
N ALA A 32 -0.45 -8.78 12.18
CA ALA A 32 0.83 -8.90 11.47
C ALA A 32 0.71 -8.48 10.00
N ILE A 33 -0.38 -8.83 9.31
CA ILE A 33 -0.66 -8.42 7.93
C ILE A 33 -0.77 -6.90 7.83
N LYS A 34 -1.52 -6.24 8.72
CA LYS A 34 -1.61 -4.76 8.75
C LYS A 34 -0.24 -4.10 8.89
N TRP A 35 0.65 -4.67 9.71
CA TRP A 35 2.01 -4.17 9.86
C TRP A 35 2.87 -4.38 8.61
N LEU A 36 2.71 -5.49 7.91
CA LEU A 36 3.36 -5.75 6.62
C LEU A 36 2.88 -4.81 5.52
N GLU A 37 1.57 -4.56 5.43
CA GLU A 37 0.99 -3.59 4.50
C GLU A 37 1.57 -2.18 4.73
N ARG A 38 1.65 -1.76 5.99
CA ARG A 38 2.24 -0.46 6.37
C ARG A 38 3.74 -0.38 6.09
N ALA A 39 4.45 -1.50 6.19
CA ALA A 39 5.86 -1.59 5.80
C ALA A 39 6.04 -1.42 4.29
N MET A 40 5.15 -1.99 3.48
CA MET A 40 5.14 -1.84 2.02
C MET A 40 4.80 -0.42 1.60
N GLU A 41 3.81 0.23 2.23
CA GLU A 41 3.49 1.64 1.98
C GLU A 41 4.68 2.57 2.28
N ALA A 42 5.40 2.29 3.38
CA ALA A 42 6.62 3.03 3.71
C ALA A 42 7.72 2.80 2.67
N SER A 43 7.84 1.59 2.14
CA SER A 43 8.79 1.27 1.06
C SER A 43 8.42 1.95 -0.27
N CYS A 44 7.12 2.02 -0.62
CA CYS A 44 6.65 2.73 -1.81
C CYS A 44 6.94 4.23 -1.72
N ARG A 45 6.70 4.85 -0.55
CA ARG A 45 7.07 6.26 -0.35
C ARG A 45 8.57 6.49 -0.49
N ALA A 46 9.40 5.61 0.07
CA ALA A 46 10.85 5.71 -0.07
C ALA A 46 11.32 5.57 -1.52
N VAL A 47 10.72 4.66 -2.30
CA VAL A 47 11.00 4.48 -3.73
C VAL A 47 10.60 5.70 -4.57
N ILE A 48 9.46 6.34 -4.27
CA ILE A 48 9.00 7.54 -4.98
C ILE A 48 9.95 8.72 -4.71
N THR A 49 10.44 8.89 -3.48
CA THR A 49 11.45 9.92 -3.17
C THR A 49 12.81 9.68 -3.83
N VAL A 50 13.18 8.43 -4.14
CA VAL A 50 14.43 8.14 -4.88
C VAL A 50 14.29 8.43 -6.38
N ALA A 51 13.08 8.44 -6.92
CA ALA A 51 12.83 8.86 -8.31
C ALA A 51 12.76 10.39 -8.49
N GLU A 52 12.64 11.16 -7.40
CA GLU A 52 12.52 12.63 -7.41
C GLU A 52 13.85 13.35 -7.08
N ASP A 53 14.95 12.63 -6.84
CA ASP A 53 16.29 13.23 -6.68
C ASP A 53 17.13 12.94 -7.94
N GLY A 54 16.69 13.45 -9.09
CA GLY A 54 17.35 13.11 -10.36
C GLY A 54 16.79 13.73 -11.64
N ASN A 55 15.97 14.76 -11.60
CA ASN A 55 15.79 15.64 -12.77
C ASN A 55 15.21 16.99 -12.36
N ASP A 56 16.05 18.01 -12.40
CA ASP A 56 15.65 19.42 -12.41
C ASP A 56 14.84 19.70 -13.69
N VAL A 57 13.54 19.91 -13.54
CA VAL A 57 12.78 20.80 -14.43
C VAL A 57 11.65 21.47 -13.62
N PRO A 58 11.59 22.82 -13.55
CA PRO A 58 10.52 23.52 -12.84
C PRO A 58 9.23 23.65 -13.68
N GLU A 59 8.10 23.57 -12.95
CA GLU A 59 6.66 23.91 -13.20
C GLU A 59 6.31 24.97 -14.29
N PRO A 60 5.02 25.17 -14.74
CA PRO A 60 3.71 24.95 -14.07
C PRO A 60 2.65 24.26 -14.99
N ALA A 61 1.41 23.90 -14.64
CA ALA A 61 0.32 24.65 -14.00
C ALA A 61 -0.90 23.73 -13.71
N PRO A 62 -1.81 24.13 -12.80
CA PRO A 62 -2.98 23.36 -12.39
C PRO A 62 -4.17 23.61 -13.32
N THR A 63 -4.84 22.57 -13.83
CA THR A 63 -6.22 22.69 -14.32
C THR A 63 -6.94 21.34 -14.29
N THR A 64 -8.04 21.33 -13.55
CA THR A 64 -9.20 20.43 -13.64
C THR A 64 -9.41 19.79 -15.01
N ALA A 65 -9.35 18.46 -15.08
CA ALA A 65 -10.00 17.68 -16.14
C ALA A 65 -10.75 16.53 -15.47
N ILE A 66 -11.94 16.87 -14.99
CA ILE A 66 -13.03 15.92 -14.80
C ILE A 66 -13.39 15.48 -16.22
N GLU A 67 -12.78 14.41 -16.73
CA GLU A 67 -13.25 13.80 -17.98
C GLU A 67 -13.89 12.45 -17.65
N ALA A 68 -15.19 12.56 -17.40
CA ALA A 68 -16.12 11.47 -17.55
C ALA A 68 -16.03 10.93 -18.99
N MET A 69 -15.38 9.78 -19.18
CA MET A 69 -15.50 9.00 -20.42
C MET A 69 -15.90 7.56 -20.10
N ALA A 70 -17.18 7.32 -20.39
CA ALA A 70 -17.71 6.10 -20.98
C ALA A 70 -17.83 4.84 -20.10
N SER A 71 -18.98 4.79 -19.42
CA SER A 71 -19.78 3.58 -19.28
C SER A 71 -19.88 2.83 -20.61
N HIS A 72 -19.10 1.76 -20.79
CA HIS A 72 -19.24 0.85 -21.93
C HIS A 72 -20.35 -0.16 -21.64
N ARG A 73 -21.60 0.30 -21.65
CA ARG A 73 -22.78 -0.56 -21.79
C ARG A 73 -22.85 -1.03 -23.24
N ARG A 74 -22.22 -2.15 -23.58
CA ARG A 74 -22.54 -2.86 -24.83
C ARG A 74 -23.63 -3.89 -24.58
N VAL A 75 -24.86 -3.44 -24.84
CA VAL A 75 -25.99 -4.31 -25.17
C VAL A 75 -25.64 -4.98 -26.51
N ILE A 76 -25.57 -6.31 -26.52
CA ILE A 76 -25.75 -7.07 -27.75
C ILE A 76 -27.02 -7.90 -27.59
N THR A 77 -27.98 -7.51 -28.43
CA THR A 77 -29.32 -8.03 -28.61
C THR A 77 -29.33 -9.53 -28.90
N SER A 78 -30.31 -10.23 -28.33
CA SER A 78 -30.73 -11.57 -28.68
C SER A 78 -31.37 -11.61 -30.07
N GLN A 79 -31.02 -12.65 -30.84
CA GLN A 79 -31.86 -13.15 -31.92
C GLN A 79 -31.78 -14.67 -31.93
#